data_AF-A0A2U1UXI4-F1
#
_entry.id   AF-A0A2U1UXI4-F1
#
_cell.length_a   1.000
_cell.length_b   1.000
_cell.length_c   1.000
_cell.angle_alpha   90.00
_cell.angle_beta   90.00
_cell.angle_gamma   90.00
#
_symmetry.space_group_name_H-M   'P 1'
#
loop_
_entity.id
_entity.type
_entity.pdbx_description
1 polymer ?
#
loop_
_entity_poly.entity_id
_entity_poly.type
_entity_poly.pdbx_seq_one_letter_code
_entity_poly.pdbx_strand_id
1 'polypeptide(L)'
;TAGGAHLLKDIWPGSHGSDIADLTRLPDGRVLFTAQDPEHGYELWVTDGTADGTALLYDINDGDGSLRPGNFAALADGRVVFVASNIAAGSELWVTDGTRDGTQLMMDFDLPP
;
A
#
# COMPACT_ATOMS: atom_id res chain seq x y z
N THR A 1 -11.40 12.19 -27.22
CA THR A 1 -10.62 13.29 -26.60
C THR A 1 -9.24 12.74 -26.29
N ALA A 2 -8.17 13.44 -26.64
CA ALA A 2 -6.82 12.99 -26.31
C ALA A 2 -6.56 13.23 -24.81
N GLY A 3 -7.10 12.33 -23.97
CA GLY A 3 -6.74 12.26 -22.55
C GLY A 3 -5.34 11.64 -22.47
N GLY A 4 -4.32 12.49 -22.49
CA GLY A 4 -2.94 12.06 -22.28
C GLY A 4 -2.71 11.62 -20.84
N ALA A 5 -1.73 10.75 -20.64
CA ALA A 5 -1.22 10.46 -19.30
C ALA A 5 -0.63 11.74 -18.68
N HIS A 6 -0.92 11.97 -17.42
CA HIS A 6 -0.34 13.05 -16.62
C HIS A 6 0.06 12.50 -15.25
N LEU A 7 1.05 13.13 -14.63
CA LEU A 7 1.49 12.78 -13.29
C LEU A 7 0.42 13.21 -12.28
N LEU A 8 -0.02 12.29 -11.43
CA LEU A 8 -0.88 12.63 -10.29
C LEU A 8 -0.04 13.20 -9.16
N LYS A 9 1.02 12.49 -8.76
CA LYS A 9 1.91 12.90 -7.68
C LYS A 9 3.30 12.32 -7.87
N ASP A 10 4.31 13.14 -7.61
CA ASP A 10 5.69 12.70 -7.43
C ASP A 10 5.87 12.24 -5.98
N ILE A 11 5.73 10.94 -5.73
CA ILE A 11 5.76 10.37 -4.36
C ILE A 11 7.20 10.33 -3.82
N TRP A 12 8.17 10.06 -4.69
CA TRP A 12 9.59 10.18 -4.37
C TRP A 12 10.24 11.23 -5.26
N PRO A 13 10.29 12.49 -4.80
CA PRO A 13 10.81 13.58 -5.61
C PRO A 13 12.28 13.41 -6.01
N GLY A 14 12.58 13.80 -7.25
CA GLY A 14 13.94 13.83 -7.80
C GLY A 14 14.14 12.82 -8.91
N SER A 15 15.32 12.20 -8.96
CA SER A 15 15.66 11.22 -10.00
C SER A 15 15.35 9.77 -9.61
N HIS A 16 14.85 9.53 -8.40
CA HIS A 16 14.46 8.21 -7.94
C HIS A 16 13.01 7.93 -8.35
N GLY A 17 12.69 6.68 -8.66
CA GLY A 17 11.32 6.27 -8.92
C GLY A 17 10.58 6.02 -7.60
N SER A 18 9.27 6.20 -7.61
CA SER A 18 8.42 5.79 -6.47
C SER A 18 8.13 4.28 -6.44
N ASP A 19 8.72 3.50 -7.36
CA ASP A 19 8.63 2.03 -7.44
C ASP A 19 7.21 1.48 -7.25
N ILE A 20 6.23 2.09 -7.94
CA ILE A 20 4.83 1.72 -7.81
C ILE A 20 4.60 0.27 -8.22
N ALA A 21 3.94 -0.52 -7.37
CA ALA A 21 3.58 -1.91 -7.62
C ALA A 21 2.20 -2.27 -7.05
N ASP A 22 1.77 -3.52 -7.30
CA ASP A 22 0.56 -4.15 -6.74
C ASP A 22 -0.69 -3.26 -6.75
N LEU A 23 -1.17 -2.87 -7.93
CA LEU A 23 -2.37 -2.04 -8.04
C LEU A 23 -3.65 -2.89 -7.91
N THR A 24 -4.56 -2.49 -7.04
CA THR A 24 -5.90 -3.09 -6.96
C THR A 24 -6.99 -2.04 -6.77
N ARG A 25 -8.16 -2.28 -7.36
CA ARG A 25 -9.28 -1.34 -7.30
C ARG A 25 -10.14 -1.62 -6.07
N LEU A 26 -10.46 -0.56 -5.33
CA LEU A 26 -11.36 -0.60 -4.18
C LEU A 26 -12.84 -0.43 -4.62
N PRO A 27 -13.81 -0.87 -3.82
CA PRO A 27 -15.24 -0.77 -4.17
C PRO A 27 -15.74 0.66 -4.42
N ASP A 28 -15.16 1.64 -3.73
CA ASP A 28 -15.49 3.07 -3.86
C ASP A 28 -14.86 3.73 -5.12
N GLY A 29 -14.10 2.97 -5.90
CA GLY A 29 -13.48 3.43 -7.13
C GLY A 29 -12.07 3.98 -6.97
N ARG A 30 -11.56 4.10 -5.73
CA ARG A 30 -10.15 4.38 -5.49
C ARG A 30 -9.28 3.18 -5.92
N VAL A 31 -7.99 3.43 -6.09
CA VAL A 31 -6.97 2.41 -6.36
C VAL A 31 -6.02 2.38 -5.17
N LEU A 32 -5.87 1.20 -4.58
CA LEU A 32 -4.82 0.88 -3.60
C LEU A 32 -3.58 0.39 -4.37
N PHE A 33 -2.40 0.83 -3.97
CA PHE A 33 -1.13 0.41 -4.56
C PHE A 33 0.00 0.49 -3.53
N THR A 34 1.14 -0.11 -3.83
CA THR A 34 2.36 0.10 -3.06
C THR A 34 3.24 1.12 -3.76
N ALA A 35 3.90 1.98 -2.98
CA ALA A 35 4.89 2.92 -3.49
C ALA A 35 5.91 3.24 -2.41
N GLN A 36 7.07 3.72 -2.85
CA GLN A 36 8.16 4.11 -1.98
C GLN A 36 8.29 5.64 -1.90
N ASP A 37 8.48 6.15 -0.68
CA ASP A 37 8.91 7.52 -0.43
C ASP A 37 10.16 7.58 0.48
N PRO A 38 10.87 8.73 0.56
CA PRO A 38 12.10 8.86 1.34
C PRO A 38 11.93 8.79 2.85
N GLU A 39 10.74 9.10 3.37
CA GLU A 39 10.44 9.20 4.80
C GLU A 39 10.00 7.86 5.37
N HIS A 40 9.15 7.13 4.66
CA HIS A 40 8.50 5.91 5.16
C HIS A 40 9.06 4.63 4.52
N GLY A 41 9.62 4.70 3.31
CA GLY A 41 9.97 3.49 2.56
C GLY A 41 8.76 2.95 1.79
N TYR A 42 8.65 1.62 1.63
CA TYR A 42 7.58 1.00 0.84
C TYR A 42 6.30 0.89 1.67
N GLU A 43 5.27 1.61 1.25
CA GLU A 43 4.02 1.73 2.00
C GLU A 43 2.77 1.45 1.17
N LEU A 44 1.63 1.41 1.85
CA LEU A 44 0.32 1.42 1.21
C LEU A 44 -0.09 2.85 0.84
N TRP A 45 -0.45 3.04 -0.42
CA TRP A 45 -0.92 4.30 -0.97
C TRP A 45 -2.29 4.13 -1.62
N VAL A 46 -3.04 5.22 -1.69
CA VAL A 46 -4.35 5.26 -2.35
C VAL A 46 -4.45 6.45 -3.30
N THR A 47 -5.18 6.29 -4.40
CA THR A 47 -5.54 7.39 -5.32
C THR A 47 -6.99 7.29 -5.77
N ASP A 48 -7.65 8.43 -5.95
CA ASP A 48 -8.95 8.54 -6.64
C ASP A 48 -8.80 8.94 -8.12
N GLY A 49 -7.56 8.98 -8.63
CA GLY A 49 -7.24 9.45 -9.98
C GLY A 49 -6.92 10.95 -10.06
N THR A 50 -6.82 11.64 -8.92
CA THR A 50 -6.39 13.04 -8.83
C THR A 50 -5.09 13.19 -8.02
N ALA A 51 -4.41 14.32 -8.19
CA ALA A 51 -3.22 14.66 -7.42
C ALA A 51 -3.51 14.75 -5.91
N ASP A 52 -4.57 15.46 -5.55
CA ASP A 52 -4.97 15.70 -4.16
C ASP A 52 -5.48 14.43 -3.47
N GLY A 53 -6.15 13.55 -4.22
CA GLY A 53 -6.60 12.25 -3.74
C GLY A 53 -5.51 11.17 -3.71
N THR A 54 -4.28 11.48 -4.14
CA THR A 54 -3.13 10.55 -4.08
C THR A 54 -2.36 10.74 -2.77
N ALA A 55 -2.51 9.80 -1.84
CA ALA A 55 -1.98 9.92 -0.48
C ALA A 55 -1.53 8.59 0.12
N LEU A 56 -0.63 8.68 1.09
CA LEU A 56 -0.25 7.58 1.97
C LEU A 56 -1.50 7.11 2.71
N LEU A 57 -1.81 5.82 2.60
CA LEU A 57 -2.94 5.22 3.30
C LEU A 57 -2.53 4.79 4.71
N TYR A 58 -1.45 4.02 4.79
CA TYR A 58 -0.99 3.43 6.03
C TYR A 58 0.53 3.27 5.95
N ASP A 59 1.20 3.75 6.99
CA ASP A 59 2.62 3.48 7.25
C ASP A 59 2.68 2.16 8.01
N ILE A 60 3.01 1.08 7.30
CA ILE A 60 3.14 -0.25 7.87
C ILE A 60 4.47 -0.43 8.60
N ASN A 61 5.39 0.53 8.43
CA ASN A 61 6.74 0.55 8.98
C ASN A 61 6.86 1.35 10.28
N ASP A 62 5.77 1.54 11.04
CA ASP A 62 5.76 2.24 12.35
C ASP A 62 6.49 1.44 13.48
N GLY A 63 7.67 0.88 13.19
CA GLY A 63 8.50 0.04 14.06
C GLY A 63 9.89 -0.27 13.47
N ASP A 64 10.64 -1.17 14.13
CA ASP A 64 12.09 -1.37 13.91
C ASP A 64 12.48 -2.14 12.63
N GLY A 65 11.59 -2.29 11.65
CA GLY A 65 11.88 -3.03 10.44
C GLY A 65 11.00 -2.64 9.26
N SER A 66 11.66 -2.29 8.14
CA SER A 66 11.00 -1.97 6.87
C SER A 66 10.29 -3.20 6.28
N LEU A 67 9.07 -3.45 6.74
CA LEU A 67 8.09 -4.32 6.11
C LEU A 67 7.79 -3.82 4.69
N ARG A 68 7.81 -4.75 3.75
CA ARG A 68 7.42 -4.51 2.35
C ARG A 68 6.03 -5.08 2.14
N PRO A 69 4.99 -4.23 1.98
CA PRO A 69 3.67 -4.70 1.58
C PRO A 69 3.68 -5.14 0.10
N GLY A 70 2.86 -6.12 -0.24
CA GLY A 70 2.66 -6.57 -1.62
C GLY A 70 1.73 -7.77 -1.73
N ASN A 71 1.61 -8.34 -2.93
CA ASN A 71 0.76 -9.50 -3.24
C ASN A 71 -0.72 -9.28 -2.89
N PHE A 72 -1.31 -8.20 -3.39
CA PHE A 72 -2.69 -7.84 -3.09
C PHE A 72 -3.69 -8.86 -3.65
N ALA A 73 -4.66 -9.27 -2.84
CA ALA A 73 -5.81 -10.03 -3.26
C ALA A 73 -7.10 -9.37 -2.77
N ALA A 74 -7.97 -9.00 -3.71
CA ALA A 74 -9.28 -8.47 -3.39
C ALA A 74 -10.21 -9.60 -2.91
N LEU A 75 -10.92 -9.35 -1.81
CA LEU A 75 -11.95 -10.22 -1.26
C LEU A 75 -13.33 -9.84 -1.79
N ALA A 76 -14.26 -10.80 -1.78
CA ALA A 76 -15.63 -10.60 -2.26
C ALA A 76 -16.43 -9.57 -1.45
N ASP A 77 -16.03 -9.31 -0.20
CA ASP A 77 -16.64 -8.31 0.68
C ASP A 77 -16.06 -6.90 0.50
N GLY A 78 -15.16 -6.71 -0.48
CA GLY A 78 -14.58 -5.41 -0.82
C GLY A 78 -13.31 -5.05 -0.06
N ARG A 79 -12.85 -5.90 0.87
CA ARG A 79 -11.55 -5.74 1.52
C ARG A 79 -10.42 -6.26 0.62
N VAL A 80 -9.19 -5.87 0.93
CA VAL A 80 -7.97 -6.38 0.30
C VAL A 80 -7.12 -7.05 1.36
N VAL A 81 -6.69 -8.27 1.10
CA VAL A 81 -5.64 -8.93 1.90
C VAL A 81 -4.32 -8.81 1.16
N PHE A 82 -3.24 -8.70 1.93
CA PHE A 82 -1.90 -8.56 1.38
C PHE A 82 -0.88 -9.12 2.37
N VAL A 83 0.33 -9.36 1.88
CA VAL A 83 1.45 -9.78 2.72
C VAL A 83 2.33 -8.58 3.00
N ALA A 84 2.76 -8.43 4.24
CA ALA A 84 3.82 -7.50 4.61
C ALA A 84 4.99 -8.30 5.20
N SER A 85 6.19 -8.12 4.66
CA SER A 85 7.32 -8.97 5.05
C SER A 85 8.63 -8.20 5.19
N ASN A 86 9.48 -8.62 6.12
CA ASN A 86 10.88 -8.22 6.16
C ASN A 86 11.76 -9.39 6.63
N ILE A 87 13.07 -9.18 6.71
CA ILE A 87 14.01 -10.26 7.05
C ILE A 87 13.96 -10.68 8.54
N ALA A 88 13.39 -9.85 9.40
CA ALA A 88 13.36 -10.01 10.85
C ALA A 88 12.02 -10.56 11.38
N ALA A 89 10.91 -10.21 10.73
CA ALA A 89 9.52 -10.48 11.11
C ALA A 89 8.78 -11.34 10.08
N GLY A 90 9.52 -12.07 9.23
CA GLY A 90 8.90 -13.05 8.33
C GLY A 90 7.87 -12.41 7.39
N SER A 91 6.82 -13.16 7.08
CA SER A 91 5.72 -12.71 6.21
C SER A 91 4.42 -12.75 6.99
N GLU A 92 3.81 -11.58 7.18
CA GLU A 92 2.56 -11.42 7.92
C GLU A 92 1.38 -11.19 6.98
N LEU A 93 0.19 -11.68 7.37
CA LEU A 93 -1.04 -11.43 6.59
C LEU A 93 -1.80 -10.24 7.17
N TRP A 94 -2.10 -9.29 6.31
CA TRP A 94 -2.80 -8.07 6.64
C TRP A 94 -4.09 -7.93 5.85
N VAL A 95 -4.99 -7.10 6.35
CA VAL A 95 -6.24 -6.74 5.68
C VAL A 95 -6.45 -5.23 5.73
N THR A 96 -7.02 -4.67 4.67
CA THR A 96 -7.45 -3.27 4.59
C THR A 96 -8.80 -3.16 3.89
N ASP A 97 -9.63 -2.21 4.30
CA ASP A 97 -10.81 -1.76 3.55
C ASP A 97 -10.54 -0.51 2.70
N GLY A 98 -9.27 -0.10 2.59
CA GLY A 98 -8.87 1.14 1.93
C GLY A 98 -8.94 2.37 2.82
N THR A 99 -9.07 2.21 4.14
CA THR A 99 -8.94 3.27 5.15
C THR A 99 -7.78 2.97 6.11
N ARG A 100 -7.25 4.02 6.75
CA ARG A 100 -6.19 3.85 7.75
C ARG A 100 -6.69 2.98 8.91
N ASP A 101 -7.87 3.26 9.44
CA ASP A 101 -8.45 2.56 10.60
C ASP A 101 -8.85 1.11 10.28
N GLY A 102 -9.22 0.82 9.04
CA GLY A 102 -9.54 -0.53 8.58
C GLY A 102 -8.31 -1.35 8.17
N THR A 103 -7.10 -0.77 8.20
CA THR A 103 -5.85 -1.47 7.90
C THR A 103 -5.27 -2.08 9.17
N GLN A 104 -5.17 -3.41 9.21
CA GLN A 104 -4.74 -4.12 10.41
C GLN A 104 -4.13 -5.49 10.10
N LEU A 105 -3.29 -5.97 11.02
CA LEU A 105 -2.77 -7.33 11.02
C LEU A 105 -3.94 -8.31 11.14
N MET A 106 -4.04 -9.24 10.21
CA MET A 106 -5.06 -10.29 10.20
C MET A 106 -4.54 -11.57 10.85
N MET A 107 -3.29 -11.93 10.56
CA MET A 107 -2.66 -13.12 11.13
C MET A 107 -1.15 -12.91 11.22
N ASP A 108 -0.64 -13.18 12.41
CA ASP A 108 0.78 -13.26 12.72
C ASP A 108 1.28 -14.69 12.47
N PHE A 109 2.30 -14.87 11.62
CA PHE A 109 2.88 -16.17 11.30
C PHE A 109 4.21 -16.44 12.00
N ASP A 110 4.75 -15.48 12.74
CA ASP A 110 6.03 -15.55 13.41
C ASP A 110 5.91 -15.83 14.92
N LEU A 111 4.69 -15.81 15.48
CA LEU A 111 4.46 -16.21 16.87
C LEU A 111 4.74 -17.71 17.10
N PRO A 112 5.54 -18.08 18.12
CA PRO A 112 5.61 -19.46 18.57
C PRO A 112 4.23 -19.91 19.13
N PRO A 113 3.94 -21.22 19.08
CA PRO A 113 2.69 -21.79 19.59
C PRO A 113 2.46 -21.56 21.09
#